data_AF-A0A5C4JSF4-F1
#
_entry.id   AF-A0A5C4JSF4-F1
#
_cell.length_a   1.000
_cell.length_b   1.000
_cell.length_c   1.000
_cell.angle_alpha   90.00
_cell.angle_beta   90.00
_cell.angle_gamma   90.00
#
_symmetry.space_group_name_H-M   'P 1'
#
loop_
_entity.id
_entity.type
_entity.pdbx_description
1 polymer ?
#
loop_
_entity_poly.entity_id
_entity_poly.type
_entity_poly.pdbx_seq_one_letter_code
_entity_poly.pdbx_strand_id
1 'polypeptide(L)'
;MQEDKATDEFLKTVGTYVIVFQAVESKIEEIIQIWCGLDKFERTKRKLARLTTAEKISKLSMLFLKTPENRRALEREGYPTYFADLVARLEQARLDRNRLVHSHYLFDFMRFGGPIIQADHRKGPVSFSEEEQQRLTTSISQLYIEVGRAHRQAIHDFEHLQQD
;
A
#
# COMPACT_ATOMS: atom_id res chain seq x y z
N MET A 1 31.18 1.30 -13.32
CA MET A 1 30.25 0.69 -14.30
C MET A 1 29.35 -0.38 -13.69
N GLN A 2 29.86 -1.42 -13.02
CA GLN A 2 29.00 -2.44 -12.37
C GLN A 2 28.46 -1.97 -10.99
N GLU A 3 29.25 -1.17 -10.26
CA GLU A 3 28.86 -0.52 -8.99
C GLU A 3 27.75 0.53 -9.16
N ASP A 4 27.85 1.35 -10.21
CA ASP A 4 26.82 2.34 -10.56
C ASP A 4 25.49 1.65 -10.86
N LYS A 5 25.54 0.53 -11.59
CA LYS A 5 24.36 -0.25 -11.97
C LYS A 5 23.61 -0.81 -10.75
N ALA A 6 24.31 -1.40 -9.78
CA ALA A 6 23.67 -1.95 -8.58
C ALA A 6 23.06 -0.85 -7.69
N THR A 7 23.72 0.30 -7.61
CA THR A 7 23.19 1.49 -6.92
C THR A 7 21.92 1.99 -7.61
N ASP A 8 21.97 2.14 -8.93
CA ASP A 8 20.84 2.61 -9.75
C ASP A 8 19.65 1.65 -9.66
N GLU A 9 19.88 0.34 -9.69
CA GLU A 9 18.85 -0.68 -9.53
C GLU A 9 18.18 -0.59 -8.15
N PHE A 10 18.97 -0.48 -7.09
CA PHE A 10 18.42 -0.32 -5.75
C PHE A 10 17.61 0.98 -5.60
N LEU A 11 18.15 2.12 -6.05
CA LEU A 11 17.45 3.40 -6.00
C LEU A 11 16.17 3.37 -6.84
N LYS A 12 16.19 2.69 -8.00
CA LYS A 12 15.01 2.45 -8.84
C LYS A 12 13.97 1.61 -8.11
N THR A 13 14.37 0.57 -7.38
CA THR A 13 13.45 -0.22 -6.55
C THR A 13 12.83 0.62 -5.45
N VAL A 14 13.62 1.41 -4.70
CA VAL A 14 13.10 2.31 -3.66
C VAL A 14 12.11 3.31 -4.26
N GLY A 15 12.49 3.99 -5.35
CA GLY A 15 11.64 4.95 -6.04
C GLY A 15 10.34 4.33 -6.54
N THR A 16 10.42 3.16 -7.17
CA THR A 16 9.25 2.41 -7.65
C THR A 16 8.32 2.04 -6.50
N TYR A 17 8.86 1.53 -5.40
CA TYR A 17 8.07 1.16 -4.23
C TYR A 17 7.31 2.35 -3.66
N VAL A 18 8.00 3.48 -3.46
CA VAL A 18 7.39 4.70 -2.90
C VAL A 18 6.30 5.25 -3.81
N ILE A 19 6.54 5.31 -5.13
CA ILE A 19 5.56 5.82 -6.11
C ILE A 19 4.33 4.92 -6.16
N VAL A 20 4.51 3.61 -6.26
CA VAL A 20 3.38 2.67 -6.32
C VAL A 20 2.61 2.66 -5.01
N PHE A 21 3.30 2.76 -3.86
CA PHE A 21 2.64 2.90 -2.56
C PHE A 21 1.79 4.16 -2.48
N GLN A 22 2.24 5.29 -3.03
CA GLN A 22 1.43 6.52 -3.09
C GLN A 22 0.18 6.32 -3.96
N ALA A 23 0.29 5.60 -5.07
CA ALA A 23 -0.85 5.26 -5.92
C ALA A 23 -1.84 4.32 -5.22
N VAL A 24 -1.34 3.36 -4.43
CA VAL A 24 -2.16 2.51 -3.55
C VAL A 24 -2.92 3.36 -2.54
N GLU A 25 -2.25 4.30 -1.87
CA GLU A 25 -2.87 5.20 -0.89
C GLU A 25 -4.00 6.03 -1.53
N SER A 26 -3.78 6.59 -2.73
CA SER A 26 -4.82 7.31 -3.47
C SER A 26 -6.04 6.44 -3.72
N LYS A 27 -5.85 5.16 -4.08
CA LYS A 27 -6.98 4.23 -4.28
C LYS A 27 -7.73 3.90 -2.99
N ILE A 28 -7.03 3.81 -1.86
CA ILE A 28 -7.69 3.68 -0.54
C ILE A 28 -8.58 4.89 -0.29
N GLU A 29 -8.10 6.11 -0.57
CA GLU A 29 -8.88 7.33 -0.40
C GLU A 29 -10.12 7.36 -1.29
N GLU A 30 -10.01 6.95 -2.55
CA GLU A 30 -11.14 6.82 -3.48
C GLU A 30 -12.20 5.84 -2.94
N ILE A 31 -11.79 4.65 -2.46
CA ILE A 31 -12.71 3.67 -1.84
C ILE A 31 -13.45 4.29 -0.65
N ILE A 32 -12.72 4.95 0.25
CA ILE A 32 -13.31 5.59 1.43
C ILE A 32 -14.30 6.70 1.01
N GLN A 33 -13.99 7.45 -0.03
CA GLN A 33 -14.87 8.49 -0.56
C GLN A 33 -16.19 7.91 -1.06
N ILE A 34 -16.14 6.82 -1.84
CA ILE A 34 -17.33 6.11 -2.33
C ILE A 34 -18.20 5.67 -1.14
N TRP A 35 -17.62 4.99 -0.16
CA TRP A 35 -18.35 4.50 1.02
C TRP A 35 -18.84 5.57 1.98
N CYS A 36 -18.32 6.80 1.90
CA CYS A 36 -18.84 7.92 2.68
C CYS A 36 -20.02 8.64 1.98
N GLY A 37 -20.25 8.36 0.69
CA GLY A 37 -21.25 9.02 -0.14
C GLY A 37 -20.72 10.23 -0.91
N LEU A 38 -21.24 10.43 -2.14
CA LEU A 38 -20.88 11.53 -3.04
C LEU A 38 -21.30 12.90 -2.50
N ASP A 39 -22.37 12.96 -1.71
CA ASP A 39 -22.85 14.18 -1.02
C ASP A 39 -21.81 14.78 -0.06
N LYS A 40 -20.90 13.93 0.45
CA LYS A 40 -19.83 14.32 1.38
C LYS A 40 -18.46 14.39 0.76
N PHE A 41 -18.33 14.28 -0.57
CA PHE A 41 -17.06 14.13 -1.28
C PHE A 41 -15.97 15.13 -0.83
N GLU A 42 -16.22 16.44 -0.97
CA GLU A 42 -15.25 17.48 -0.60
C GLU A 42 -14.93 17.54 0.89
N ARG A 43 -15.89 17.16 1.74
CA ARG A 43 -15.66 17.08 3.20
C ARG A 43 -14.80 15.87 3.54
N THR A 44 -15.04 14.74 2.90
CA THR A 44 -14.29 13.49 3.10
C THR A 44 -12.88 13.63 2.60
N LYS A 45 -12.67 14.17 1.39
CA LYS A 45 -11.34 14.44 0.82
C LYS A 45 -10.49 15.32 1.72
N ARG A 46 -11.03 16.44 2.22
CA ARG A 46 -10.33 17.32 3.17
C ARG A 46 -9.98 16.65 4.49
N LYS A 47 -10.83 15.74 4.98
CA LYS A 47 -10.53 14.96 6.18
C LYS A 47 -9.41 13.95 5.92
N LEU A 48 -9.48 13.22 4.80
CA LEU A 48 -8.49 12.21 4.42
C LEU A 48 -7.09 12.81 4.24
N ALA A 49 -6.99 14.01 3.67
CA ALA A 49 -5.72 14.73 3.52
C ALA A 49 -5.00 15.03 4.85
N ARG A 50 -5.71 14.97 5.98
CA ARG A 50 -5.16 15.20 7.33
C ARG A 50 -4.84 13.91 8.07
N LEU A 51 -5.20 12.76 7.51
CA LEU A 51 -4.95 11.45 8.10
C LEU A 51 -3.59 10.92 7.65
N THR A 52 -2.91 10.26 8.57
CA THR A 52 -1.78 9.38 8.25
C THR A 52 -2.25 8.16 7.46
N THR A 53 -1.34 7.50 6.74
CA THR A 53 -1.68 6.29 6.00
C THR A 53 -2.23 5.17 6.90
N ALA A 54 -1.72 5.04 8.14
CA ALA A 54 -2.23 4.08 9.12
C ALA A 54 -3.70 4.39 9.50
N GLU A 55 -4.03 5.65 9.73
CA GLU A 55 -5.41 6.07 10.01
C GLU A 55 -6.33 5.86 8.81
N LYS A 56 -5.84 6.04 7.57
CA LYS A 56 -6.60 5.73 6.36
C LYS A 56 -6.90 4.23 6.24
N ILE A 57 -5.91 3.36 6.45
CA ILE A 57 -6.10 1.90 6.41
C ILE A 57 -7.07 1.45 7.51
N SER A 58 -6.92 1.97 8.73
CA SER A 58 -7.84 1.70 9.84
C SER A 58 -9.28 2.15 9.50
N LYS A 59 -9.43 3.35 8.92
CA LYS A 59 -10.72 3.86 8.48
C LYS A 59 -11.34 3.02 7.37
N LEU A 60 -10.54 2.55 6.41
CA LEU A 60 -10.96 1.64 5.34
C LEU A 60 -11.55 0.35 5.93
N SER A 61 -10.81 -0.31 6.84
CA SER A 61 -11.27 -1.54 7.51
C SER A 61 -12.55 -1.31 8.32
N MET A 62 -12.63 -0.20 9.04
CA MET A 62 -13.81 0.15 9.83
C MET A 62 -15.06 0.38 8.96
N LEU A 63 -14.92 1.11 7.84
CA LEU A 63 -16.03 1.35 6.93
C LEU A 63 -16.49 0.08 6.23
N PHE A 64 -15.58 -0.81 5.84
CA PHE A 64 -15.94 -2.09 5.26
C PHE A 64 -16.94 -2.87 6.12
N LEU A 65 -16.72 -2.89 7.44
CA LEU A 65 -17.56 -3.62 8.40
C LEU A 65 -18.85 -2.89 8.80
N LYS A 66 -18.88 -1.55 8.75
CA LYS A 66 -19.95 -0.75 9.37
C LYS A 66 -20.87 -0.04 8.39
N THR A 67 -20.44 0.13 7.15
CA THR A 67 -21.18 0.85 6.12
C THR A 67 -22.29 -0.06 5.56
N PRO A 68 -23.58 0.30 5.67
CA PRO A 68 -24.70 -0.49 5.13
C PRO A 68 -24.55 -0.85 3.65
N GLU A 69 -23.94 0.05 2.88
CA GLU A 69 -23.66 -0.09 1.45
C GLU A 69 -22.72 -1.28 1.17
N ASN A 70 -21.96 -1.74 2.16
CA ASN A 70 -21.08 -2.90 2.06
C ASN A 70 -21.77 -4.23 2.41
N ARG A 71 -23.07 -4.25 2.72
CA ARG A 71 -23.78 -5.49 3.10
C ARG A 71 -23.62 -6.60 2.07
N ARG A 72 -23.77 -6.29 0.78
CA ARG A 72 -23.60 -7.28 -0.31
C ARG A 72 -22.17 -7.82 -0.38
N ALA A 73 -21.18 -6.98 -0.11
CA ALA A 73 -19.77 -7.40 -0.06
C ALA A 73 -19.49 -8.27 1.18
N LEU A 74 -20.13 -7.98 2.31
CA LEU A 74 -20.04 -8.78 3.54
C LEU A 74 -20.70 -10.16 3.41
N GLU A 75 -21.77 -10.25 2.64
CA GLU A 75 -22.51 -11.51 2.39
C GLU A 75 -21.89 -12.37 1.29
N ARG A 76 -20.98 -11.81 0.48
CA ARG A 76 -20.32 -12.54 -0.60
C ARG A 76 -19.30 -13.52 -0.05
N GLU A 77 -19.46 -14.79 -0.42
CA GLU A 77 -18.55 -15.86 0.00
C GLU A 77 -17.08 -15.52 -0.30
N GLY A 78 -16.24 -15.67 0.72
CA GLY A 78 -14.79 -15.43 0.64
C GLY A 78 -14.34 -13.96 0.56
N TYR A 79 -15.23 -13.02 0.24
CA TYR A 79 -14.85 -11.61 0.07
C TYR A 79 -14.41 -10.92 1.38
N PRO A 80 -15.09 -11.13 2.54
CA PRO A 80 -14.64 -10.57 3.81
C PRO A 80 -13.23 -11.01 4.21
N THR A 81 -12.92 -12.30 4.02
CA THR A 81 -11.58 -12.85 4.29
C THR A 81 -10.55 -12.23 3.35
N TYR A 82 -10.84 -12.19 2.05
CA TYR A 82 -9.99 -11.52 1.07
C TYR A 82 -9.71 -10.05 1.44
N PHE A 83 -10.75 -9.33 1.90
CA PHE A 83 -10.60 -7.92 2.28
C PHE A 83 -9.77 -7.77 3.56
N ALA A 84 -9.94 -8.64 4.54
CA ALA A 84 -9.12 -8.65 5.76
C ALA A 84 -7.63 -8.91 5.43
N ASP A 85 -7.35 -9.88 4.54
CA ASP A 85 -5.99 -10.16 4.06
C ASP A 85 -5.41 -8.98 3.30
N LEU A 86 -6.21 -8.30 2.47
CA LEU A 86 -5.82 -7.08 1.78
C LEU A 86 -5.41 -5.98 2.77
N VAL A 87 -6.21 -5.75 3.82
CA VAL A 87 -5.90 -4.77 4.87
C VAL A 87 -4.59 -5.11 5.59
N ALA A 88 -4.38 -6.39 5.95
CA ALA A 88 -3.13 -6.82 6.57
C ALA A 88 -1.91 -6.55 5.68
N ARG A 89 -2.04 -6.78 4.36
CA ARG A 89 -0.99 -6.49 3.38
C ARG A 89 -0.75 -4.99 3.18
N LEU A 90 -1.78 -4.16 3.29
CA LEU A 90 -1.62 -2.69 3.28
C LEU A 90 -0.82 -2.20 4.48
N GLU A 91 -1.07 -2.75 5.67
CA GLU A 91 -0.27 -2.43 6.86
C GLU A 91 1.18 -2.88 6.69
N GLN A 92 1.43 -4.08 6.15
CA GLN A 92 2.79 -4.54 5.89
C GLN A 92 3.51 -3.63 4.88
N ALA A 93 2.83 -3.23 3.80
CA ALA A 93 3.40 -2.34 2.80
C ALA A 93 3.73 -0.95 3.38
N ARG A 94 2.93 -0.45 4.32
CA ARG A 94 3.21 0.79 5.06
C ARG A 94 4.47 0.66 5.91
N LEU A 95 4.63 -0.47 6.60
CA LEU A 95 5.84 -0.75 7.39
C LEU A 95 7.08 -0.83 6.50
N ASP A 96 6.98 -1.52 5.37
CA ASP A 96 8.06 -1.64 4.38
C ASP A 96 8.42 -0.26 3.80
N ARG A 97 7.45 0.57 3.41
CA ARG A 97 7.69 1.96 2.95
C ARG A 97 8.43 2.78 4.00
N ASN A 98 7.98 2.71 5.26
CA ASN A 98 8.61 3.46 6.34
C ASN A 98 10.04 2.98 6.58
N ARG A 99 10.27 1.67 6.54
CA ARG A 99 11.60 1.09 6.59
C ARG A 99 12.46 1.61 5.44
N LEU A 100 11.95 1.69 4.22
CA LEU A 100 12.70 2.18 3.06
C LEU A 100 13.07 3.67 3.16
N VAL A 101 12.12 4.51 3.60
CA VAL A 101 12.32 5.96 3.61
C VAL A 101 13.14 6.47 4.80
N HIS A 102 13.12 5.76 5.93
CA HIS A 102 13.75 6.22 7.17
C HIS A 102 15.08 5.53 7.51
N SER A 103 15.62 4.73 6.60
CA SER A 103 16.85 4.00 6.89
C SER A 103 18.09 4.64 6.32
N HIS A 104 19.22 4.33 6.95
CA HIS A 104 20.55 4.68 6.46
C HIS A 104 21.10 3.51 5.65
N TYR A 105 21.59 3.80 4.44
CA TYR A 105 22.11 2.79 3.52
C TYR A 105 23.62 2.91 3.40
N LEU A 106 24.31 1.80 3.65
CA LEU A 106 25.76 1.66 3.57
C LEU A 106 26.10 1.05 2.20
N PHE A 107 26.39 1.90 1.24
CA PHE A 107 26.70 1.52 -0.14
C PHE A 107 28.14 1.02 -0.33
N ASP A 108 29.04 1.33 0.62
CA ASP A 108 30.45 0.93 0.56
C ASP A 108 30.66 -0.59 0.42
N PHE A 109 29.70 -1.40 0.86
CA PHE A 109 29.73 -2.86 0.69
C PHE A 109 29.76 -3.29 -0.77
N MET A 110 29.16 -2.52 -1.70
CA MET A 110 29.19 -2.82 -3.13
C MET A 110 30.60 -2.80 -3.70
N ARG A 111 31.46 -1.88 -3.22
CA ARG A 111 32.87 -1.78 -3.63
C ARG A 111 33.67 -3.03 -3.25
N PHE A 112 33.21 -3.77 -2.24
CA PHE A 112 33.80 -5.04 -1.82
C PHE A 112 33.05 -6.26 -2.37
N GLY A 113 32.14 -6.08 -3.33
CA GLY A 113 31.30 -7.14 -3.90
C GLY A 113 30.20 -7.66 -2.97
N GLY A 114 29.94 -6.96 -1.86
CA GLY A 114 28.89 -7.28 -0.90
C GLY A 114 27.55 -6.59 -1.22
N PRO A 115 26.43 -7.07 -0.64
CA PRO A 115 25.13 -6.46 -0.84
C PRO A 115 25.02 -5.09 -0.14
N ILE A 116 24.12 -4.23 -0.61
CA ILE A 116 23.78 -2.98 0.09
C ILE A 116 23.23 -3.33 1.46
N ILE A 117 23.78 -2.70 2.50
CA ILE A 117 23.33 -2.90 3.88
C ILE A 117 22.53 -1.69 4.35
N GLN A 118 21.37 -1.97 4.90
CA GLN A 118 20.57 -1.00 5.63
C GLN A 118 20.86 -1.09 7.11
N ALA A 119 21.23 0.02 7.72
CA ALA A 119 21.34 0.14 9.15
C ALA A 119 19.97 0.50 9.74
N ASP A 120 19.32 -0.50 10.36
CA ASP A 120 18.12 -0.33 11.18
C ASP A 120 18.53 -0.29 12.65
N HIS A 121 18.16 0.76 13.38
CA HIS A 121 18.54 0.94 14.79
C HIS A 121 18.01 -0.17 15.72
N ARG A 122 17.00 -0.93 15.30
CA ARG A 122 16.41 -2.03 16.10
C ARG A 122 16.84 -3.41 15.62
N LYS A 123 17.11 -3.56 14.32
CA LYS A 123 17.39 -4.87 13.70
C LYS A 123 18.86 -5.07 13.32
N GLY A 124 19.67 -4.02 13.41
CA GLY A 124 21.05 -4.06 12.96
C GLY A 124 21.16 -4.00 11.44
N PRO A 125 22.28 -4.45 10.87
CA PRO A 125 22.50 -4.45 9.43
C PRO A 125 21.59 -5.46 8.73
N VAL A 126 20.83 -5.00 7.74
CA VAL A 126 19.98 -5.84 6.88
C VAL A 126 20.43 -5.70 5.42
N SER A 127 20.66 -6.80 4.73
CA SER A 127 21.00 -6.76 3.29
C SER A 127 19.80 -6.32 2.45
N PHE A 128 20.08 -5.84 1.24
CA PHE A 128 19.12 -5.68 0.15
C PHE A 128 19.63 -6.44 -1.07
N SER A 129 19.45 -7.76 -1.05
CA SER A 129 19.78 -8.60 -2.20
C SER A 129 18.88 -8.27 -3.39
N GLU A 130 19.29 -8.69 -4.60
CA GLU A 130 18.47 -8.59 -5.81
C GLU A 130 17.10 -9.28 -5.62
N GLU A 131 17.09 -10.43 -4.93
CA GLU A 131 15.85 -11.15 -4.59
C GLU A 131 14.92 -10.34 -3.69
N GLU A 132 15.46 -9.63 -2.70
CA GLU A 132 14.68 -8.76 -1.82
C GLU A 132 14.10 -7.57 -2.58
N GLN A 133 14.89 -6.98 -3.49
CA GLN A 133 14.45 -5.88 -4.36
C GLN A 133 13.31 -6.32 -5.30
N GLN A 134 13.44 -7.52 -5.90
CA GLN A 134 12.41 -8.10 -6.75
C GLN A 134 11.14 -8.44 -5.96
N ARG A 135 11.28 -8.99 -4.76
CA ARG A 135 10.16 -9.29 -3.85
C ARG A 135 9.39 -8.03 -3.49
N LEU A 136 10.08 -6.96 -3.10
CA LEU A 136 9.46 -5.67 -2.77
C LEU A 136 8.65 -5.11 -3.96
N THR A 137 9.27 -5.09 -5.14
CA THR A 137 8.65 -4.55 -6.37
C THR A 137 7.43 -5.38 -6.78
N THR A 138 7.53 -6.70 -6.71
CA THR A 138 6.42 -7.62 -7.05
C THR A 138 5.28 -7.48 -6.06
N SER A 139 5.58 -7.46 -4.76
CA SER A 139 4.60 -7.35 -3.69
C SER A 139 3.78 -6.07 -3.78
N ILE A 140 4.42 -4.92 -3.97
CA ILE A 140 3.72 -3.63 -4.05
C ILE A 140 2.89 -3.50 -5.33
N SER A 141 3.38 -4.04 -6.45
CA SER A 141 2.65 -4.06 -7.72
C SER A 141 1.40 -4.94 -7.63
N GLN A 142 1.52 -6.12 -7.02
CA GLN A 142 0.39 -7.02 -6.79
C GLN A 142 -0.65 -6.37 -5.86
N LEU A 143 -0.18 -5.69 -4.80
CA LEU A 143 -1.05 -4.95 -3.90
C LEU A 143 -1.82 -3.85 -4.63
N TYR A 144 -1.17 -3.10 -5.51
CA TYR A 144 -1.83 -2.09 -6.34
C TYR A 144 -2.96 -2.68 -7.20
N ILE A 145 -2.73 -3.82 -7.83
CA ILE A 145 -3.74 -4.52 -8.64
C ILE A 145 -4.95 -4.92 -7.76
N GLU A 146 -4.69 -5.46 -6.58
CA GLU A 146 -5.72 -5.93 -5.65
C GLU A 146 -6.54 -4.80 -5.05
N VAL A 147 -5.91 -3.71 -4.62
CA VAL A 147 -6.63 -2.50 -4.19
C VAL A 147 -7.46 -1.95 -5.35
N GLY A 148 -6.95 -1.99 -6.59
CA GLY A 148 -7.73 -1.64 -7.78
C GLY A 148 -8.95 -2.53 -8.00
N ARG A 149 -8.88 -3.83 -7.66
CA ARG A 149 -10.04 -4.73 -7.68
C ARG A 149 -11.05 -4.37 -6.59
N ALA A 150 -10.58 -4.11 -5.35
CA ALA A 150 -11.44 -3.65 -4.26
C ALA A 150 -12.14 -2.33 -4.60
N HIS A 151 -11.44 -1.40 -5.25
CA HIS A 151 -12.01 -0.15 -5.73
C HIS A 151 -13.10 -0.34 -6.78
N ARG A 152 -12.87 -1.18 -7.80
CA ARG A 152 -13.91 -1.52 -8.77
C ARG A 152 -15.12 -2.17 -8.11
N GLN A 153 -14.90 -3.01 -7.10
CA GLN A 153 -15.98 -3.62 -6.35
C GLN A 153 -16.81 -2.58 -5.60
N ALA A 154 -16.15 -1.63 -4.93
CA ALA A 154 -16.83 -0.54 -4.23
C ALA A 154 -17.68 0.33 -5.17
N ILE A 155 -17.19 0.61 -6.39
CA ILE A 155 -17.98 1.32 -7.42
C ILE A 155 -19.23 0.50 -7.78
N HIS A 156 -19.07 -0.77 -8.11
CA HIS A 156 -20.18 -1.62 -8.52
C HIS A 156 -21.23 -1.72 -7.40
N ASP A 157 -20.81 -1.95 -6.15
CA ASP A 157 -21.75 -2.05 -5.04
C ASP A 157 -22.49 -0.71 -4.80
N PHE A 158 -21.82 0.42 -5.01
CA PHE A 158 -22.43 1.75 -4.93
C PHE A 158 -23.44 2.03 -6.06
N GLU A 159 -23.12 1.68 -7.31
CA GLU A 159 -24.00 1.88 -8.47
C GLU A 159 -25.32 1.10 -8.33
N HIS A 160 -25.26 -0.13 -7.84
CA HIS A 160 -26.45 -0.94 -7.57
C HIS A 160 -27.38 -0.29 -6.55
N LEU A 161 -26.83 0.34 -5.51
CA LEU A 161 -27.63 1.01 -4.47
C LEU A 161 -28.32 2.28 -4.93
N GLN A 162 -27.94 2.86 -6.07
CA GLN A 162 -28.64 4.00 -6.66
C GLN A 162 -29.82 3.59 -7.54
N GLN A 163 -29.95 2.30 -7.85
CA GLN A 163 -31.01 1.76 -8.72
C GLN A 163 -32.18 1.14 -7.93
N ASP A 164 -31.97 0.87 -6.64
CA ASP A 164 -32.97 0.39 -5.68
C ASP A 164 -33.62 1.55 -4.91
#